data_AF-A0A6J3CJQ9-F1
#
_entry.id   AF-A0A6J3CJQ9-F1
#
_cell.length_a   1.000
_cell.length_b   1.000
_cell.length_c   1.000
_cell.angle_alpha   90.00
_cell.angle_beta   90.00
_cell.angle_gamma   90.00
#
_symmetry.space_group_name_H-M   'P 1'
#
loop_
_entity.id
_entity.type
_entity.pdbx_description
1 polymer ?
#
loop_
_entity_poly.entity_id
_entity_poly.type
_entity_poly.pdbx_seq_one_letter_code
_entity_poly.pdbx_strand_id
1 'polypeptide(L)'
;MEPHRWLPLEANPDVTNQFLKQLGIHPDWQFVDVYGMEPELLSMVPRPVCAVLLLFPITEKYETFRTEEEERIKAKGQDVKSSVYFMKQTINNACGTIGLIHAIANNRDKMNFETNSSLKKFLEDSLSMTPEERAKYLETYEAIRVTHESSAHEGQTESSSSSLSSPPSSSQPQVSHSRTKASPLCHSASLSWAKRNHVGPAKATSPSIRLRRWRPLIRLPSVGLHSVAPSIDEKVDLHFIALVNVGGHLYELDGRKPFPINHGETSDESFLEDAIEVCKKFMERDPEELRFNAIALSAA
;
A
#
# COMPACT_ATOMS: atom_id res chain seq x y z
N MET A 1 8.46 13.03 -24.61
CA MET A 1 8.33 11.64 -24.12
C MET A 1 7.14 11.63 -23.22
N GLU A 2 6.15 10.80 -23.52
CA GLU A 2 5.05 10.51 -22.57
C GLU A 2 5.67 10.10 -21.22
N PRO A 3 5.19 10.63 -20.08
CA PRO A 3 5.73 10.23 -18.79
C PRO A 3 5.52 8.73 -18.58
N HIS A 4 6.57 7.99 -18.21
CA HIS A 4 6.46 6.59 -17.84
C HIS A 4 5.51 6.49 -16.64
N ARG A 5 4.31 5.96 -16.87
CA ARG A 5 3.24 5.83 -15.88
C ARG A 5 2.88 4.36 -15.74
N TRP A 6 2.96 3.85 -14.51
CA TRP A 6 2.55 2.50 -14.19
C TRP A 6 1.18 2.52 -13.48
N LEU A 7 0.61 1.34 -13.21
CA LEU A 7 -0.57 1.21 -12.36
C LEU A 7 -0.12 1.20 -10.88
N PRO A 8 -0.87 1.78 -9.93
CA PRO A 8 -0.50 1.69 -8.52
C PRO A 8 -0.67 0.26 -8.00
N LEU A 9 0.26 -0.19 -7.16
CA LEU A 9 0.14 -1.48 -6.46
C LEU A 9 -0.80 -1.36 -5.25
N GLU A 10 -1.58 -2.40 -4.98
CA GLU A 10 -2.40 -2.54 -3.78
C GLU A 10 -1.50 -2.80 -2.55
N ALA A 11 -1.79 -2.15 -1.41
CA ALA A 11 -1.12 -2.43 -0.13
C ALA A 11 -1.65 -3.73 0.47
N ASN A 12 -1.18 -4.84 -0.09
CA ASN A 12 -1.66 -6.17 0.23
C ASN A 12 -0.47 -7.15 0.32
N PRO A 13 -0.30 -7.85 1.47
CA PRO A 13 0.73 -8.86 1.63
C PRO A 13 0.73 -9.93 0.55
N ASP A 14 -0.43 -10.39 0.06
CA ASP A 14 -0.51 -11.42 -0.98
C ASP A 14 0.11 -10.92 -2.29
N VAL A 15 -0.24 -9.68 -2.70
CA VAL A 15 0.28 -9.04 -3.91
C VAL A 15 1.79 -8.80 -3.79
N THR A 16 2.24 -8.26 -2.66
CA THR A 16 3.67 -7.94 -2.46
C THR A 16 4.53 -9.20 -2.34
N ASN A 17 4.07 -10.24 -1.65
CA ASN A 17 4.78 -11.52 -1.55
C ASN A 17 4.85 -12.23 -2.90
N GLN A 18 3.76 -12.22 -3.67
CA GLN A 18 3.73 -12.78 -5.01
C GLN A 18 4.65 -12.01 -5.97
N PHE A 19 4.70 -10.68 -5.87
CA PHE A 19 5.65 -9.83 -6.60
C PHE A 19 7.11 -10.19 -6.27
N LEU A 20 7.47 -10.29 -4.98
CA LEU A 20 8.84 -10.65 -4.56
C LEU A 20 9.25 -12.04 -5.07
N LYS A 21 8.33 -13.00 -5.01
CA LYS A 21 8.53 -14.35 -5.55
C LYS A 21 8.79 -14.33 -7.05
N GLN A 22 8.00 -13.57 -7.83
CA GLN A 22 8.20 -13.43 -9.28
C GLN A 22 9.56 -12.82 -9.63
N LEU A 23 10.11 -11.96 -8.76
CA LEU A 23 11.45 -11.41 -8.91
C LEU A 23 12.57 -12.33 -8.40
N GLY A 24 12.25 -13.54 -7.94
CA GLY A 24 13.19 -14.57 -7.53
C GLY A 24 13.75 -14.39 -6.13
N ILE A 25 12.96 -13.85 -5.19
CA ILE A 25 13.31 -13.87 -3.77
C ILE A 25 12.75 -15.15 -3.14
N HIS A 26 13.59 -15.87 -2.40
CA HIS A 26 13.15 -17.04 -1.64
C HIS A 26 12.24 -16.60 -0.47
N PRO A 27 11.15 -17.33 -0.16
CA PRO A 27 10.12 -16.87 0.78
C PRO A 27 10.51 -17.01 2.26
N ASP A 28 11.79 -16.88 2.63
CA ASP A 28 12.22 -16.85 4.04
C ASP A 28 11.77 -15.58 4.76
N TRP A 29 11.44 -14.55 3.98
CA TRP A 29 10.86 -13.30 4.44
C TRP A 29 9.58 -13.03 3.68
N GLN A 30 8.51 -12.72 4.39
CA GLN A 30 7.21 -12.39 3.82
C GLN A 30 6.63 -11.14 4.48
N PHE A 31 5.95 -10.33 3.68
CA PHE A 31 5.11 -9.27 4.17
C PHE A 31 3.90 -9.86 4.90
N VAL A 32 3.53 -9.21 6.00
CA VAL A 32 2.29 -9.43 6.74
C VAL A 32 1.63 -8.09 7.06
N ASP A 33 0.32 -8.10 7.29
CA ASP A 33 -0.41 -6.91 7.72
C ASP A 33 0.01 -6.46 9.12
N VAL A 34 0.08 -5.14 9.32
CA VAL A 34 0.14 -4.53 10.65
C VAL A 34 -1.25 -4.02 11.02
N TYR A 35 -1.95 -4.75 11.89
CA TYR A 35 -3.36 -4.45 12.23
C TYR A 35 -3.55 -3.21 13.11
N GLY A 36 -2.50 -2.74 13.78
CA GLY A 36 -2.52 -1.54 14.61
C GLY A 36 -1.18 -1.28 15.25
N MET A 37 -1.10 -0.21 16.03
CA MET A 37 0.17 0.36 16.50
C MET A 37 0.37 0.22 18.01
N GLU A 38 -0.59 -0.42 18.68
CA GLU A 38 -0.55 -0.80 20.08
C GLU A 38 0.29 -2.08 20.26
N PRO A 39 0.99 -2.24 21.40
CA PRO A 39 1.83 -3.42 21.66
C PRO A 39 1.11 -4.76 21.46
N GLU A 40 -0.16 -4.84 21.81
CA GLU A 40 -0.98 -6.05 21.66
C GLU A 40 -1.13 -6.45 20.18
N LEU A 41 -1.32 -5.49 19.27
CA LEU A 41 -1.46 -5.76 17.84
C LEU A 41 -0.10 -5.97 17.17
N LEU A 42 0.94 -5.24 17.60
CA LEU A 42 2.32 -5.47 17.13
C LEU A 42 2.88 -6.82 17.58
N SER A 43 2.33 -7.42 18.64
CA SER A 43 2.70 -8.78 19.06
C SER A 43 2.24 -9.86 18.07
N MET A 44 1.29 -9.54 17.18
CA MET A 44 0.80 -10.47 16.15
C MET A 44 1.72 -10.55 14.92
N VAL A 45 2.58 -9.55 14.73
CA VAL A 45 3.56 -9.54 13.62
C VAL A 45 4.68 -10.53 13.94
N PRO A 46 4.96 -11.53 13.08
CA PRO A 46 6.08 -12.44 13.27
C PRO A 46 7.41 -11.68 13.35
N ARG A 47 8.34 -12.20 14.15
CA ARG A 47 9.66 -11.61 14.36
C ARG A 47 10.77 -12.59 13.95
N PRO A 48 11.95 -12.11 13.52
CA PRO A 48 12.33 -10.69 13.37
C PRO A 48 11.61 -9.98 12.21
N VAL A 49 11.59 -8.64 12.26
CA VAL A 49 11.11 -7.76 11.19
C VAL A 49 12.28 -6.95 10.67
N CYS A 50 12.41 -6.81 9.35
CA CYS A 50 13.55 -6.11 8.74
C CYS A 50 13.18 -4.89 7.88
N ALA A 51 11.90 -4.74 7.53
CA ALA A 51 11.39 -3.55 6.87
C ALA A 51 9.91 -3.33 7.19
N VAL A 52 9.44 -2.08 7.11
CA VAL A 52 8.02 -1.71 7.12
C VAL A 52 7.75 -0.86 5.89
N LEU A 53 6.72 -1.19 5.12
CA LEU A 53 6.19 -0.29 4.10
C LEU A 53 4.95 0.41 4.64
N LEU A 54 4.93 1.73 4.50
CA LEU A 54 3.79 2.57 4.86
C LEU A 54 3.18 3.15 3.58
N LEU A 55 1.90 2.89 3.36
CA LEU A 55 1.05 3.60 2.41
C LEU A 55 0.34 4.74 3.14
N PHE A 56 0.44 5.96 2.63
CA PHE A 56 -0.22 7.14 3.22
C PHE A 56 -0.68 8.14 2.15
N PRO A 57 -1.62 9.05 2.47
CA PRO A 57 -2.10 10.04 1.52
C PRO A 57 -1.15 11.26 1.43
N ILE A 58 -0.85 11.66 0.20
CA ILE A 58 -0.16 12.90 -0.15
C ILE A 58 -1.17 14.04 -0.11
N THR A 59 -1.37 14.61 1.07
CA THR A 59 -2.21 15.81 1.27
C THR A 59 -1.39 17.09 1.16
N GLU A 60 -2.05 18.24 1.10
CA GLU A 60 -1.37 19.54 1.13
C GLU A 60 -0.54 19.73 2.41
N LYS A 61 -1.08 19.28 3.56
CA LYS A 61 -0.36 19.30 4.85
C LYS A 61 0.93 18.49 4.78
N TYR A 62 0.87 17.30 4.16
CA TYR A 62 2.05 16.47 3.96
C TYR A 62 3.08 17.16 3.05
N GLU A 63 2.66 17.75 1.93
CA GLU A 63 3.57 18.42 1.00
C GLU A 63 4.26 19.64 1.62
N THR A 64 3.54 20.43 2.42
CA THR A 64 4.15 21.51 3.22
C THR A 64 5.20 20.96 4.17
N PHE A 65 4.87 19.95 4.98
CA PHE A 65 5.82 19.33 5.90
C PHE A 65 7.05 18.77 5.18
N ARG A 66 6.85 18.05 4.06
CA ARG A 66 7.93 17.48 3.25
C ARG A 66 8.91 18.54 2.77
N THR A 67 8.38 19.70 2.37
CA THR A 67 9.18 20.82 1.85
C THR A 67 9.97 21.48 2.97
N GLU A 68 9.35 21.74 4.13
CA GLU A 68 10.01 22.26 5.33
C GLU A 68 11.10 21.30 5.86
N GLU A 69 10.84 20.00 5.85
CA GLU A 69 11.81 18.98 6.24
C GLU A 69 13.02 18.95 5.30
N GLU A 70 12.78 19.01 3.99
CA GLU A 70 13.83 19.06 2.97
C GLU A 70 14.72 20.30 3.16
N GLU A 71 14.12 21.48 3.34
CA GLU A 71 14.86 22.73 3.57
C GLU A 71 15.66 22.68 4.88
N ARG A 72 15.03 22.20 5.96
CA ARG A 72 15.68 22.06 7.27
C ARG A 72 16.91 21.15 7.20
N ILE A 73 16.79 20.01 6.53
CA ILE A 73 17.88 19.05 6.41
C ILE A 73 18.99 19.58 5.48
N LYS A 74 18.65 20.23 4.36
CA LYS A 74 19.66 20.88 3.51
C LYS A 74 20.44 21.96 4.27
N ALA A 75 19.78 22.70 5.15
CA ALA A 75 20.41 23.77 5.93
C ALA A 75 21.25 23.25 7.11
N LYS A 76 20.77 22.24 7.84
CA LYS A 76 21.41 21.74 9.08
C LYS A 76 22.29 20.52 8.87
N GLY A 77 22.12 19.82 7.74
CA GLY A 77 22.68 18.50 7.53
C GLY A 77 21.93 17.41 8.30
N GLN A 78 22.24 16.17 7.95
CA GLN A 78 21.92 14.95 8.70
C GLN A 78 23.02 13.92 8.43
N ASP A 79 23.16 12.94 9.30
CA ASP A 79 24.03 11.79 9.05
C ASP A 79 23.27 10.73 8.25
N VAL A 80 23.82 10.32 7.11
CA VAL A 80 23.30 9.21 6.30
C VAL A 80 24.44 8.27 6.01
N LYS A 81 24.32 7.03 6.47
CA LYS A 81 25.35 6.01 6.24
C LYS A 81 25.49 5.72 4.75
N SER A 82 26.73 5.62 4.28
CA SER A 82 27.05 5.28 2.88
C SER A 82 26.56 3.89 2.46
N SER A 83 26.26 3.01 3.43
CA SER A 83 25.69 1.68 3.19
C SER A 83 24.19 1.71 2.85
N VAL A 84 23.51 2.85 3.02
CA VAL A 84 22.08 2.97 2.66
C VAL A 84 21.93 2.91 1.15
N TYR A 85 21.20 1.92 0.65
CA TYR A 85 20.77 1.86 -0.74
C TYR A 85 19.53 2.73 -0.92
N PHE A 86 19.65 3.79 -1.70
CA PHE A 86 18.57 4.74 -2.00
C PHE A 86 18.44 4.96 -3.51
N MET A 87 17.21 5.11 -3.99
CA MET A 87 16.92 5.43 -5.38
C MET A 87 15.75 6.40 -5.49
N LYS A 88 15.81 7.29 -6.48
CA LYS A 88 14.76 8.27 -6.75
C LYS A 88 13.57 7.61 -7.45
N GLN A 89 12.41 8.24 -7.31
CA GLN A 89 11.23 7.93 -8.10
C GLN A 89 11.12 8.93 -9.26
N THR A 90 11.21 8.41 -10.48
CA THR A 90 11.03 9.17 -11.74
C THR A 90 9.87 8.63 -12.57
N ILE A 91 9.28 7.51 -12.16
CA ILE A 91 8.15 6.84 -12.80
C ILE A 91 6.89 7.09 -11.94
N ASN A 92 5.81 7.56 -12.58
CA ASN A 92 4.55 7.78 -11.89
C ASN A 92 3.95 6.44 -11.46
N ASN A 93 3.42 6.37 -10.23
CA ASN A 93 2.85 5.19 -9.58
C ASN A 93 3.81 4.01 -9.29
N ALA A 94 5.12 4.17 -9.52
CA ALA A 94 6.10 3.12 -9.21
C ALA A 94 6.50 3.02 -7.73
N CYS A 95 5.85 3.79 -6.84
CA CYS A 95 6.22 3.88 -5.42
C CYS A 95 6.20 2.54 -4.70
N GLY A 96 5.24 1.66 -4.99
CA GLY A 96 5.19 0.31 -4.40
C GLY A 96 6.42 -0.52 -4.77
N THR A 97 6.83 -0.53 -6.05
CA THR A 97 8.05 -1.22 -6.49
C THR A 97 9.31 -0.61 -5.89
N ILE A 98 9.40 0.72 -5.84
CA ILE A 98 10.55 1.40 -5.24
C ILE A 98 10.65 1.09 -3.74
N GLY A 99 9.53 1.08 -3.01
CA GLY A 99 9.48 0.68 -1.60
C GLY A 99 9.95 -0.76 -1.40
N LEU A 100 9.50 -1.70 -2.25
CA LEU A 100 9.96 -3.10 -2.21
C LEU A 100 11.47 -3.21 -2.50
N ILE A 101 11.98 -2.50 -3.51
CA ILE A 101 13.41 -2.47 -3.82
C ILE A 101 14.20 -1.91 -2.63
N HIS A 102 13.75 -0.81 -2.02
CA HIS A 102 14.37 -0.23 -0.84
C HIS A 102 14.40 -1.20 0.34
N ALA A 103 13.30 -1.90 0.61
CA ALA A 103 13.22 -2.89 1.68
C ALA A 103 14.22 -4.04 1.50
N ILE A 104 14.29 -4.61 0.29
CA ILE A 104 15.17 -5.75 -0.01
C ILE A 104 16.64 -5.32 -0.11
N ALA A 105 16.93 -4.20 -0.79
CA ALA A 105 18.30 -3.75 -1.01
C ALA A 105 19.04 -3.42 0.29
N ASN A 106 18.33 -2.85 1.27
CA ASN A 106 18.90 -2.49 2.57
C ASN A 106 18.94 -3.66 3.58
N ASN A 107 18.42 -4.83 3.20
CA ASN A 107 18.48 -6.06 3.99
C ASN A 107 19.12 -7.21 3.19
N ARG A 108 19.93 -6.91 2.17
CA ARG A 108 20.43 -7.88 1.19
C ARG A 108 21.21 -9.05 1.81
N ASP A 109 21.84 -8.83 2.95
CA ASP A 109 22.55 -9.83 3.75
C ASP A 109 21.62 -10.86 4.41
N LYS A 110 20.35 -10.48 4.64
CA LYS A 110 19.29 -11.35 5.19
C LYS A 110 18.51 -12.10 4.10
N MET A 111 18.69 -11.74 2.82
CA MET A 111 17.85 -12.19 1.71
C MET A 111 18.49 -13.33 0.93
N ASN A 112 17.73 -14.40 0.73
CA ASN A 112 18.09 -15.49 -0.17
C ASN A 112 17.45 -15.25 -1.55
N PHE A 113 18.28 -15.25 -2.58
CA PHE A 113 17.86 -15.04 -3.97
C PHE A 113 17.96 -16.34 -4.74
N GLU A 114 16.93 -16.63 -5.54
CA GLU A 114 16.98 -17.72 -6.50
C GLU A 114 18.06 -17.48 -7.57
N THR A 115 18.54 -18.56 -8.19
CA THR A 115 19.66 -18.50 -9.16
C THR A 115 19.42 -17.52 -10.31
N ASN A 116 18.18 -17.36 -10.75
CA ASN A 116 17.79 -16.48 -11.86
C ASN A 116 17.03 -15.22 -11.40
N SER A 117 17.24 -14.79 -10.15
CA SER A 117 16.56 -13.61 -9.60
C SER A 117 16.86 -12.36 -10.43
N SER A 118 15.80 -11.80 -11.01
CA SER A 118 15.88 -10.51 -11.74
C SER A 118 16.18 -9.36 -10.77
N LEU A 119 15.64 -9.40 -9.55
CA LEU A 119 15.94 -8.38 -8.56
C LEU A 119 17.39 -8.45 -8.10
N LYS A 120 17.95 -9.64 -7.86
CA LYS A 120 19.38 -9.78 -7.52
C LYS A 120 20.26 -9.10 -8.56
N LYS A 121 20.01 -9.38 -9.84
CA LYS A 121 20.75 -8.76 -10.94
C LYS A 121 20.60 -7.24 -10.95
N PHE A 122 19.37 -6.73 -10.82
CA PHE A 122 19.12 -5.29 -10.73
C PHE A 122 19.92 -4.64 -9.58
N LEU A 123 19.93 -5.27 -8.40
CA LEU A 123 20.66 -4.78 -7.24
C LEU A 123 22.17 -4.79 -7.47
N GLU A 124 22.72 -5.88 -7.98
CA GLU A 124 24.16 -6.03 -8.28
C GLU A 124 24.64 -5.01 -9.32
N ASP A 125 23.89 -4.84 -10.41
CA ASP A 125 24.21 -3.90 -11.49
C ASP A 125 24.15 -2.44 -11.03
N SER A 126 23.37 -2.14 -9.98
CA SER A 126 23.08 -0.77 -9.52
C SER A 126 23.75 -0.37 -8.20
N LEU A 127 24.62 -1.22 -7.63
CA LEU A 127 25.28 -0.93 -6.34
C LEU A 127 26.10 0.36 -6.37
N SER A 128 26.86 0.60 -7.45
CA SER A 128 27.73 1.76 -7.60
C SER A 128 27.04 2.99 -8.19
N MET A 129 25.78 2.87 -8.60
CA MET A 129 25.01 3.96 -9.20
C MET A 129 24.57 4.98 -8.13
N THR A 130 24.47 6.24 -8.55
CA THR A 130 23.79 7.30 -7.80
C THR A 130 22.27 7.04 -7.71
N PRO A 131 21.55 7.67 -6.76
CA PRO A 131 20.10 7.53 -6.67
C PRO A 131 19.33 7.87 -7.95
N GLU A 132 19.80 8.85 -8.71
CA GLU A 132 19.25 9.26 -10.01
C GLU A 132 19.54 8.24 -11.11
N GLU A 133 20.74 7.67 -11.14
CA GLU A 133 21.11 6.62 -12.09
C GLU A 133 20.32 5.34 -11.83
N ARG A 134 20.10 4.96 -10.56
CA ARG A 134 19.22 3.84 -10.18
C ARG A 134 17.80 4.02 -10.70
N ALA A 135 17.27 5.24 -10.61
CA ALA A 135 15.94 5.58 -11.13
C ALA A 135 15.87 5.42 -12.66
N LYS A 136 16.83 5.99 -13.38
CA LYS A 136 16.95 5.82 -14.84
C LYS A 136 17.14 4.36 -15.25
N TYR A 137 17.87 3.59 -14.46
CA TYR A 137 18.07 2.17 -14.72
C TYR A 137 16.74 1.41 -14.61
N LEU A 138 15.94 1.68 -13.56
CA LEU A 138 14.61 1.12 -13.39
C LEU A 138 13.66 1.45 -14.55
N GLU A 139 13.71 2.66 -15.10
CA GLU A 139 12.90 3.07 -16.27
C GLU A 139 13.10 2.13 -17.48
N THR A 140 14.30 1.57 -17.61
CA THR A 140 14.68 0.67 -18.71
C THR A 140 14.68 -0.82 -18.32
N TYR A 141 14.38 -1.15 -17.07
CA TYR A 141 14.50 -2.52 -16.55
C TYR A 141 13.21 -3.32 -16.73
N GLU A 142 13.07 -3.91 -17.91
CA GLU A 142 11.84 -4.54 -18.39
C GLU A 142 11.30 -5.65 -17.47
N ALA A 143 12.17 -6.47 -16.88
CA ALA A 143 11.73 -7.58 -16.02
C ALA A 143 10.95 -7.10 -14.79
N ILE A 144 11.36 -5.99 -14.16
CA ILE A 144 10.64 -5.39 -13.03
C ILE A 144 9.37 -4.70 -13.52
N ARG A 145 9.44 -3.99 -14.65
CA ARG A 145 8.28 -3.31 -15.24
C ARG A 145 7.13 -4.27 -15.53
N VAL A 146 7.40 -5.39 -16.19
CA VAL A 146 6.41 -6.41 -16.55
C VAL A 146 5.84 -7.10 -15.30
N THR A 147 6.71 -7.41 -14.33
CA THR A 147 6.27 -8.00 -13.04
C THR A 147 5.33 -7.05 -12.29
N HIS A 148 5.68 -5.76 -12.24
CA HIS A 148 4.84 -4.72 -11.66
C HIS A 148 3.48 -4.61 -12.35
N GLU A 149 3.47 -4.57 -13.68
CA GLU A 149 2.24 -4.52 -14.45
C GLU A 149 1.33 -5.73 -14.16
N SER A 150 1.90 -6.94 -14.07
CA SER A 150 1.15 -8.14 -13.69
C SER A 150 0.57 -8.02 -12.28
N SER A 151 1.40 -7.66 -11.29
CA SER A 151 0.95 -7.57 -9.90
C SER A 151 -0.04 -6.44 -9.63
N ALA A 152 -0.05 -5.38 -10.44
CA ALA A 152 -1.04 -4.30 -10.33
C ALA A 152 -2.46 -4.71 -10.80
N HIS A 153 -2.60 -5.89 -11.43
CA HIS A 153 -3.89 -6.51 -11.73
C HIS A 153 -4.26 -7.62 -10.72
N GLU A 154 -3.38 -7.90 -9.75
CA GLU A 154 -3.69 -8.75 -8.61
C GLU A 154 -4.33 -7.93 -7.48
N GLY A 155 -4.77 -8.60 -6.42
CA GLY A 155 -5.42 -7.96 -5.28
C GLY A 155 -6.94 -8.13 -5.28
N GLN A 156 -7.59 -7.46 -4.34
CA GLN A 156 -9.05 -7.56 -4.16
C GLN A 156 -9.79 -6.45 -4.92
N THR A 157 -9.05 -5.48 -5.47
CA THR A 157 -9.57 -4.34 -6.21
C THR A 157 -9.25 -4.45 -7.71
N GLU A 158 -10.25 -4.25 -8.57
CA GLU A 158 -10.09 -4.33 -10.03
C GLU A 158 -9.31 -3.12 -10.56
N SER A 159 -8.25 -3.31 -11.33
CA SER A 159 -7.54 -2.21 -12.01
C SER A 159 -8.24 -1.81 -13.31
N SER A 160 -8.58 -0.53 -13.43
CA SER A 160 -9.26 -0.03 -14.62
C SER A 160 -8.25 0.20 -15.76
N SER A 161 -8.05 -0.82 -16.59
CA SER A 161 -7.38 -0.65 -17.88
C SER A 161 -8.28 0.14 -18.83
N SER A 162 -7.80 1.28 -19.32
CA SER A 162 -8.40 1.93 -20.48
C SER A 162 -8.22 0.99 -21.67
N SER A 163 -9.32 0.36 -22.07
CA SER A 163 -9.38 -0.62 -23.15
C SER A 163 -8.75 -0.05 -24.44
N LEU A 164 -7.53 -0.48 -24.75
CA LEU A 164 -7.01 -0.44 -26.11
C LEU A 164 -7.95 -1.29 -26.97
N SER A 165 -8.61 -0.61 -27.90
CA SER A 165 -9.59 -1.10 -28.85
C SER A 165 -9.21 -2.47 -29.44
N SER A 166 -9.98 -3.50 -29.09
CA SER A 166 -10.03 -4.73 -29.87
C SER A 166 -10.70 -4.42 -31.22
N PRO A 167 -10.15 -4.90 -32.36
CA PRO A 167 -10.81 -4.72 -33.66
C PRO A 167 -12.14 -5.49 -33.71
N PRO A 168 -13.16 -4.97 -34.42
CA PRO A 168 -14.47 -5.59 -34.45
C PRO A 168 -14.39 -6.96 -35.14
N SER A 169 -14.78 -8.01 -34.41
CA SER A 169 -15.00 -9.32 -35.00
C SER A 169 -16.23 -9.28 -35.91
N SER A 170 -16.04 -9.82 -37.10
CA SER A 170 -17.00 -9.90 -38.19
C SER A 170 -18.30 -10.62 -37.79
N SER A 171 -19.41 -9.97 -38.09
CA SER A 171 -20.79 -10.46 -38.04
C SER A 171 -21.04 -11.72 -38.88
N GLN A 172 -21.77 -12.69 -38.32
CA GLN A 172 -22.70 -13.54 -39.06
C GLN A 172 -24.02 -13.75 -38.29
N PRO A 173 -25.16 -13.89 -39.00
CA PRO A 173 -26.48 -13.58 -38.47
C PRO A 173 -27.14 -14.76 -37.75
N GLN A 174 -27.75 -14.49 -36.59
CA GLN A 174 -28.68 -15.39 -35.92
C GLN A 174 -30.12 -15.01 -36.30
N VAL A 175 -30.85 -16.02 -36.77
CA VAL A 175 -32.21 -15.96 -37.28
C VAL A 175 -33.22 -15.79 -36.13
N SER A 176 -34.19 -14.91 -36.34
CA SER A 176 -35.30 -14.60 -35.46
C SER A 176 -36.37 -15.71 -35.42
N HIS A 177 -36.85 -16.07 -34.22
CA HIS A 177 -38.23 -16.51 -34.05
C HIS A 177 -38.88 -15.84 -32.83
N SER A 178 -40.04 -15.25 -33.10
CA SER A 178 -40.91 -14.50 -32.21
C SER A 178 -41.97 -15.40 -31.56
N ARG A 179 -42.36 -15.11 -30.31
CA ARG A 179 -43.76 -15.23 -29.85
C ARG A 179 -44.02 -14.55 -28.49
N THR A 180 -44.60 -13.35 -28.60
CA THR A 180 -45.73 -12.74 -27.87
C THR A 180 -46.22 -13.21 -26.48
N LYS A 181 -46.40 -12.19 -25.60
CA LYS A 181 -47.56 -11.85 -24.71
C LYS A 181 -47.79 -12.77 -23.48
N ALA A 182 -48.22 -12.34 -22.28
CA ALA A 182 -48.83 -11.10 -21.76
C ALA A 182 -48.68 -10.99 -20.21
N SER A 183 -48.76 -9.78 -19.66
CA SER A 183 -49.21 -9.45 -18.28
C SER A 183 -50.77 -9.34 -18.28
N PRO A 184 -51.51 -8.94 -17.21
CA PRO A 184 -51.13 -8.49 -15.85
C PRO A 184 -52.03 -9.08 -14.72
N LEU A 185 -51.79 -8.69 -13.46
CA LEU A 185 -52.82 -8.10 -12.56
C LEU A 185 -52.26 -7.79 -11.16
N CYS A 186 -52.48 -6.53 -10.79
CA CYS A 186 -52.45 -5.92 -9.47
C CYS A 186 -53.28 -6.67 -8.40
N HIS A 187 -53.01 -6.45 -7.11
CA HIS A 187 -54.03 -6.14 -6.08
C HIS A 187 -53.37 -5.44 -4.88
N SER A 188 -54.11 -4.48 -4.35
CA SER A 188 -53.86 -3.63 -3.19
C SER A 188 -54.20 -4.32 -1.86
N ALA A 189 -53.70 -3.79 -0.74
CA ALA A 189 -54.51 -3.53 0.47
C ALA A 189 -53.69 -2.78 1.55
N SER A 190 -54.40 -1.98 2.34
CA SER A 190 -53.89 -0.93 3.22
C SER A 190 -54.00 -1.28 4.71
N LEU A 191 -53.15 -0.64 5.53
CA LEU A 191 -53.37 -0.04 6.87
C LEU A 191 -54.33 -0.70 7.89
N SER A 192 -53.87 -0.89 9.13
CA SER A 192 -54.17 0.06 10.23
C SER A 192 -53.67 -0.36 11.64
N TRP A 193 -53.39 0.71 12.39
CA TRP A 193 -53.14 0.99 13.81
C TRP A 193 -53.40 -0.03 14.94
N ALA A 194 -52.54 0.04 15.97
CA ALA A 194 -52.98 0.29 17.35
C ALA A 194 -51.86 0.86 18.25
N LYS A 195 -52.15 2.02 18.87
CA LYS A 195 -51.46 2.65 20.01
C LYS A 195 -51.81 1.91 21.32
N ARG A 196 -50.88 1.83 22.28
CA ARG A 196 -51.04 2.54 23.58
C ARG A 196 -49.80 2.55 24.46
N ASN A 197 -49.66 3.68 25.14
CA ASN A 197 -48.64 4.10 26.11
C ASN A 197 -48.77 3.38 27.46
N HIS A 198 -47.70 3.34 28.26
CA HIS A 198 -47.62 4.06 29.53
C HIS A 198 -46.21 4.07 30.14
N VAL A 199 -45.93 5.16 30.86
CA VAL A 199 -44.66 5.66 31.40
C VAL A 199 -44.67 5.55 32.93
N GLY A 200 -43.52 5.30 33.56
CA GLY A 200 -43.26 5.56 34.99
C GLY A 200 -41.92 4.99 35.48
N PRO A 201 -41.27 5.58 36.50
CA PRO A 201 -39.99 6.26 36.32
C PRO A 201 -38.84 5.73 37.19
N ALA A 202 -37.56 5.97 36.80
CA ALA A 202 -36.45 6.01 37.76
C ALA A 202 -35.18 6.71 37.22
N LYS A 203 -34.90 7.85 37.83
CA LYS A 203 -33.61 8.47 38.25
C LYS A 203 -32.34 8.31 37.40
N ALA A 204 -31.76 9.48 37.16
CA ALA A 204 -30.48 9.75 36.53
C ALA A 204 -29.26 9.26 37.31
N THR A 205 -28.31 8.67 36.58
CA THR A 205 -26.88 8.58 36.92
C THR A 205 -26.07 8.66 35.61
N SER A 206 -25.02 9.47 35.60
CA SER A 206 -24.00 9.77 34.56
C SER A 206 -23.92 8.85 33.33
N PRO A 207 -23.78 9.38 32.10
CA PRO A 207 -23.33 8.58 30.99
C PRO A 207 -21.79 8.47 31.03
N SER A 208 -21.33 7.30 31.44
CA SER A 208 -20.04 6.73 31.01
C SER A 208 -19.94 6.76 29.49
N ILE A 209 -18.82 7.28 28.95
CA ILE A 209 -18.47 7.20 27.53
C ILE A 209 -18.39 5.72 27.16
N ARG A 210 -19.40 5.23 26.43
CA ARG A 210 -19.37 3.89 25.82
C ARG A 210 -18.45 3.95 24.61
N LEU A 211 -17.26 3.37 24.74
CA LEU A 211 -16.47 2.96 23.58
C LEU A 211 -17.37 2.14 22.64
N ARG A 212 -17.50 2.60 21.40
CA ARG A 212 -18.04 1.77 20.33
C ARG A 212 -16.98 0.72 20.01
N ARG A 213 -17.11 -0.41 20.69
CA ARG A 213 -16.45 -1.67 20.35
C ARG A 213 -16.73 -1.97 18.89
N TRP A 214 -15.68 -2.04 18.07
CA TRP A 214 -15.77 -2.54 16.71
C TRP A 214 -16.34 -3.97 16.78
N ARG A 215 -17.51 -4.19 16.15
CA ARG A 215 -18.11 -5.52 16.07
C ARG A 215 -17.39 -6.30 14.96
N PRO A 216 -17.05 -7.58 15.15
CA PRO A 216 -16.51 -8.42 14.10
C PRO A 216 -17.56 -8.57 13.00
N LEU A 217 -17.16 -8.38 11.75
CA LEU A 217 -18.01 -8.67 10.59
C LEU A 217 -18.14 -10.20 10.50
N ILE A 218 -19.26 -10.74 10.99
CA ILE A 218 -19.71 -12.07 10.63
C ILE A 218 -19.98 -12.05 9.13
N ARG A 219 -19.40 -13.04 8.42
CA ARG A 219 -19.53 -13.27 6.98
C ARG A 219 -20.98 -13.15 6.51
N LEU A 220 -21.31 -12.03 5.87
CA LEU A 220 -22.54 -11.83 5.11
C LEU A 220 -22.24 -12.01 3.61
N PRO A 221 -23.19 -12.52 2.81
CA PRO A 221 -22.99 -12.73 1.39
C PRO A 221 -22.79 -11.39 0.66
N SER A 222 -21.91 -11.43 -0.34
CA SER A 222 -21.50 -10.30 -1.18
C SER A 222 -22.68 -9.43 -1.64
N VAL A 223 -22.72 -8.19 -1.15
CA VAL A 223 -23.45 -7.10 -1.76
C VAL A 223 -22.41 -6.05 -2.10
N GLY A 224 -22.13 -5.94 -3.40
CA GLY A 224 -20.99 -5.23 -3.97
C GLY A 224 -20.92 -3.77 -3.55
N LEU A 225 -19.82 -3.42 -2.89
CA LEU A 225 -19.19 -2.12 -2.99
C LEU A 225 -17.78 -2.40 -3.50
N HIS A 226 -17.63 -2.47 -4.81
CA HIS A 226 -16.34 -2.73 -5.46
C HIS A 226 -15.46 -1.49 -5.28
N SER A 227 -14.39 -1.59 -4.49
CA SER A 227 -13.28 -0.64 -4.58
C SER A 227 -12.51 -0.97 -5.86
N VAL A 228 -12.52 -0.04 -6.81
CA VAL A 228 -11.85 -0.17 -8.10
C VAL A 228 -10.51 0.54 -7.97
N ALA A 229 -9.42 -0.12 -8.35
CA ALA A 229 -8.12 0.52 -8.48
C ALA A 229 -8.18 1.58 -9.61
N PRO A 230 -7.59 2.75 -9.36
CA PRO A 230 -7.79 3.93 -10.20
C PRO A 230 -7.30 3.68 -11.62
N SER A 231 -7.92 4.36 -12.58
CA SER A 231 -7.48 4.23 -13.99
C SER A 231 -6.06 4.73 -14.14
N ILE A 232 -5.35 4.28 -15.18
CA ILE A 232 -3.97 4.74 -15.40
C ILE A 232 -3.89 6.26 -15.44
N ASP A 233 -4.92 6.98 -15.87
CA ASP A 233 -4.93 8.44 -15.96
C ASP A 233 -5.35 9.17 -14.67
N GLU A 234 -5.96 8.46 -13.71
CA GLU A 234 -6.50 9.04 -12.49
C GLU A 234 -5.39 9.44 -11.49
N LYS A 235 -5.60 10.58 -10.84
CA LYS A 235 -4.64 11.13 -9.88
C LYS A 235 -4.63 10.24 -8.64
N VAL A 236 -3.57 9.44 -8.50
CA VAL A 236 -3.31 8.67 -7.28
C VAL A 236 -2.70 9.62 -6.25
N ASP A 237 -3.37 9.77 -5.12
CA ASP A 237 -2.89 10.57 -3.99
C ASP A 237 -2.32 9.71 -2.85
N LEU A 238 -2.21 8.40 -3.02
CA LEU A 238 -1.57 7.50 -2.06
C LEU A 238 -0.12 7.20 -2.45
N HIS A 239 0.75 7.04 -1.45
CA HIS A 239 2.19 6.86 -1.67
C HIS A 239 2.82 5.89 -0.69
N PHE A 240 3.68 5.01 -1.21
CA PHE A 240 4.48 4.09 -0.41
C PHE A 240 5.84 4.69 -0.07
N ILE A 241 6.27 4.44 1.17
CA ILE A 241 7.66 4.62 1.62
C ILE A 241 8.13 3.35 2.33
N ALA A 242 9.45 3.16 2.38
CA ALA A 242 10.06 2.09 3.15
C ALA A 242 10.76 2.63 4.40
N LEU A 243 10.60 1.93 5.53
CA LEU A 243 11.35 2.10 6.75
C LEU A 243 12.28 0.90 6.92
N VAL A 244 13.56 1.13 7.22
CA VAL A 244 14.59 0.09 7.36
C VAL A 244 15.62 0.43 8.44
N ASN A 245 16.19 -0.58 9.08
CA ASN A 245 17.36 -0.45 9.96
C ASN A 245 18.65 -0.63 9.15
N VAL A 246 19.47 0.42 9.03
CA VAL A 246 20.79 0.33 8.38
C VAL A 246 21.88 0.81 9.34
N GLY A 247 22.68 -0.13 9.84
CA GLY A 247 23.76 0.18 10.76
C GLY A 247 23.27 0.79 12.08
N GLY A 248 22.17 0.28 12.64
CA GLY A 248 21.61 0.72 13.92
C GLY A 248 20.90 2.07 13.86
N HIS A 249 20.48 2.50 12.67
CA HIS A 249 19.73 3.74 12.46
C HIS A 249 18.50 3.46 11.61
N LEU A 250 17.39 4.07 11.99
CA LEU A 250 16.11 3.98 11.30
C LEU A 250 16.08 4.97 10.14
N TYR A 251 15.99 4.46 8.93
CA TYR A 251 15.88 5.29 7.72
C TYR A 251 14.51 5.17 7.09
N GLU A 252 13.96 6.33 6.73
CA GLU A 252 12.83 6.47 5.81
C GLU A 252 13.35 6.70 4.40
N LEU A 253 12.88 5.87 3.48
CA LEU A 253 13.27 5.86 2.07
C LEU A 253 12.03 6.19 1.23
N ASP A 254 11.95 7.46 0.84
CA ASP A 254 10.95 8.00 -0.08
C ASP A 254 11.64 8.46 -1.37
N GLY A 255 11.37 7.78 -2.49
CA GLY A 255 11.95 8.13 -3.80
C GLY A 255 11.58 9.55 -4.30
N ARG A 256 10.51 10.15 -3.76
CA ARG A 256 10.12 11.54 -4.05
C ARG A 256 11.03 12.55 -3.35
N LYS A 257 11.58 12.21 -2.17
CA LYS A 257 12.52 13.05 -1.42
C LYS A 257 13.92 13.02 -2.06
N PRO A 258 14.75 14.06 -1.89
CA PRO A 258 16.10 14.10 -2.46
C PRO A 258 17.09 13.14 -1.79
N PHE A 259 16.82 12.69 -0.56
CA PHE A 259 17.70 11.83 0.23
C PHE A 259 16.89 11.00 1.24
N PRO A 260 17.47 9.89 1.77
CA PRO A 260 16.94 9.20 2.95
C PRO A 260 16.75 10.14 4.13
N ILE A 261 15.78 9.86 5.00
CA ILE A 261 15.59 10.61 6.26
C ILE A 261 16.00 9.72 7.43
N ASN A 262 17.00 10.15 8.19
CA ASN A 262 17.44 9.45 9.40
C ASN A 262 16.53 9.86 10.58
N HIS A 263 15.82 8.88 11.15
CA HIS A 263 14.90 9.06 12.27
C HIS A 263 15.56 8.78 13.64
N GLY A 264 16.85 8.46 13.67
CA GLY A 264 17.61 8.19 14.89
C GLY A 264 18.03 6.73 15.02
N GLU A 265 18.45 6.36 16.22
CA GLU A 265 18.93 5.01 16.54
C GLU A 265 17.79 3.98 16.56
N THR A 266 18.11 2.75 16.18
CA THR A 266 17.23 1.58 16.28
C THR A 266 18.09 0.32 16.35
N SER A 267 17.51 -0.85 16.68
CA SER A 267 18.17 -2.15 16.60
C SER A 267 17.31 -3.16 15.84
N ASP A 268 17.86 -4.32 15.48
CA ASP A 268 17.07 -5.37 14.82
C ASP A 268 15.91 -5.87 15.71
N GLU A 269 16.06 -5.77 17.04
CA GLU A 269 15.05 -6.18 18.02
C GLU A 269 13.96 -5.14 18.25
N SER A 270 14.28 -3.84 18.24
CA SER A 270 13.32 -2.74 18.46
C SER A 270 12.78 -2.13 17.16
N PHE A 271 13.28 -2.58 16.01
CA PHE A 271 13.01 -1.96 14.71
C PHE A 271 11.52 -1.78 14.42
N LEU A 272 10.70 -2.80 14.68
CA LEU A 272 9.27 -2.72 14.39
C LEU A 272 8.62 -1.60 15.21
N GLU A 273 8.88 -1.54 16.50
CA GLU A 273 8.33 -0.53 17.39
C GLU A 273 8.80 0.88 16.97
N ASP A 274 10.09 1.06 16.69
CA ASP A 274 10.67 2.35 16.30
C ASP A 274 10.11 2.84 14.94
N ALA A 275 9.96 1.93 13.97
CA ALA A 275 9.34 2.22 12.67
C ALA A 275 7.87 2.64 12.83
N ILE A 276 7.14 1.99 13.73
CA ILE A 276 5.74 2.32 14.00
C ILE A 276 5.60 3.69 14.68
N GLU A 277 6.55 4.10 15.52
CA GLU A 277 6.59 5.47 16.04
C GLU A 277 6.77 6.52 14.92
N VAL A 278 7.51 6.19 13.85
CA VAL A 278 7.56 7.05 12.66
C VAL A 278 6.20 7.09 11.95
N CYS A 279 5.55 5.93 11.76
CA CYS A 279 4.20 5.86 11.17
C CYS A 279 3.18 6.69 11.96
N LYS A 280 3.21 6.65 13.30
CA LYS A 280 2.34 7.49 14.16
C LYS A 280 2.52 8.97 13.86
N LYS A 281 3.76 9.45 13.73
CA LYS A 281 4.02 10.85 13.38
C LYS A 281 3.38 11.23 12.04
N PHE A 282 3.34 10.32 11.05
CA PHE A 282 2.65 10.61 9.77
C PHE A 282 1.15 10.81 9.99
N MET A 283 0.52 9.96 10.81
CA MET A 283 -0.91 10.04 11.12
C MET A 283 -1.26 11.26 11.98
N GLU A 284 -0.42 11.61 12.96
CA GLU A 284 -0.61 12.78 13.83
C GLU A 284 -0.57 14.10 13.07
N ARG A 285 0.16 14.16 11.96
CA ARG A 285 0.22 15.35 11.09
C ARG A 285 -1.08 15.56 10.31
N ASP A 286 -1.81 14.49 10.02
CA ASP A 286 -3.10 14.57 9.35
C ASP A 286 -4.17 13.73 10.07
N PRO A 287 -4.67 14.20 11.23
CA PRO A 287 -5.51 13.40 12.13
C PRO A 287 -6.91 13.10 11.59
N GLU A 288 -7.30 13.74 10.48
CA GLU A 288 -8.57 13.49 9.79
C GLU A 288 -8.44 12.41 8.71
N GLU A 289 -7.22 12.04 8.34
CA GLU A 289 -6.97 11.00 7.35
C GLU A 289 -7.03 9.60 7.96
N LEU A 290 -7.72 8.71 7.25
CA LEU A 290 -7.85 7.30 7.61
C LEU A 290 -7.16 6.39 6.60
N ARG A 291 -6.67 6.94 5.49
CA ARG A 291 -6.17 6.21 4.32
C ARG A 291 -4.71 5.78 4.48
N PHE A 292 -4.42 5.11 5.59
CA PHE A 292 -3.12 4.54 5.89
C PHE A 292 -3.16 3.01 5.85
N ASN A 293 -2.08 2.38 5.41
CA ASN A 293 -1.86 0.95 5.53
C ASN A 293 -0.38 0.71 5.82
N ALA A 294 -0.06 -0.26 6.68
CA ALA A 294 1.30 -0.70 6.91
C ALA A 294 1.41 -2.21 6.77
N ILE A 295 2.47 -2.65 6.08
CA ILE A 295 2.86 -4.05 5.97
C ILE A 295 4.31 -4.21 6.44
N ALA A 296 4.60 -5.28 7.17
CA ALA A 296 5.91 -5.55 7.76
C ALA A 296 6.55 -6.77 7.09
N LEU A 297 7.82 -6.65 6.68
CA LEU A 297 8.61 -7.77 6.15
C LEU A 297 9.21 -8.56 7.30
N SER A 298 8.56 -9.67 7.66
CA SER A 298 8.91 -10.55 8.76
C SER A 298 9.50 -11.88 8.29
N ALA A 299 10.28 -12.53 9.13
CA ALA A 299 10.68 -13.92 8.90
C ALA A 299 9.45 -14.84 8.81
N ALA A 300 9.48 -15.80 7.87
CA ALA A 300 8.38 -16.72 7.56
C ALA A 300 8.70 -18.18 7.91
#